data_AF-A0A5P8WE49-F1
#
_entry.id   AF-A0A5P8WE49-F1
#
_cell.length_a   1.000
_cell.length_b   1.000
_cell.length_c   1.000
_cell.angle_alpha   90.00
_cell.angle_beta   90.00
_cell.angle_gamma   90.00
#
_symmetry.space_group_name_H-M   'P 1'
#
loop_
_entity.id
_entity.type
_entity.pdbx_description
1 polymer ?
#
loop_
_entity_poly.entity_id
_entity_poly.type
_entity_poly.pdbx_seq_one_letter_code
_entity_poly.pdbx_strand_id
1 'polypeptide(L)'
;MKLYAKTISATLPDWATVVTKSADLIEIEINDKHPNFQSLLEELATEIEPGTIGVKAEDLCSRLGIEMSNPSLQQLVEQAQTLISEIATYPDYKRLLEAGYQPDLNIADAQTALTYLQWELDRNQQRSV
;
A
#
# COMPACT_ATOMS: atom_id res chain seq x y z
N MET A 1 7.47 -9.69 -7.49
CA MET A 1 7.32 -8.57 -6.53
C MET A 1 6.21 -7.63 -7.00
N LYS A 2 5.51 -6.93 -6.08
CA LYS A 2 4.51 -5.89 -6.43
C LYS A 2 4.95 -4.52 -5.94
N LEU A 3 4.71 -3.49 -6.75
CA LEU A 3 4.92 -2.08 -6.42
C LEU A 3 3.62 -1.30 -6.60
N TYR A 4 3.42 -0.30 -5.75
CA TYR A 4 2.25 0.58 -5.79
C TYR A 4 2.69 2.01 -6.06
N ALA A 5 2.36 2.48 -7.26
CA ALA A 5 2.76 3.78 -7.77
C ALA A 5 1.57 4.74 -7.77
N LYS A 6 1.83 6.01 -7.48
CA LYS A 6 0.88 7.10 -7.73
C LYS A 6 0.93 7.52 -9.20
N THR A 7 2.14 7.66 -9.74
CA THR A 7 2.38 7.99 -11.14
C THR A 7 3.55 7.19 -11.71
N ILE A 8 3.56 7.03 -13.04
CA ILE A 8 4.67 6.46 -13.79
C ILE A 8 5.07 7.49 -14.85
N SER A 9 6.31 7.98 -14.78
CA SER A 9 6.85 9.02 -15.64
C SER A 9 7.70 8.49 -16.79
N ALA A 10 8.07 7.21 -16.76
CA ALA A 10 8.87 6.53 -17.76
C ALA A 10 8.17 5.29 -18.32
N THR A 11 8.57 4.84 -19.49
CA THR A 11 8.14 3.52 -20.00
C THR A 11 8.69 2.44 -19.08
N LEU A 12 7.81 1.58 -18.58
CA LEU A 12 8.23 0.45 -17.76
C LEU A 12 9.12 -0.51 -18.56
N PRO A 13 10.14 -1.11 -17.94
CA PRO A 13 10.91 -2.19 -18.55
C PRO A 13 10.04 -3.38 -18.96
N ASP A 14 10.52 -4.21 -19.89
CA ASP A 14 9.84 -5.42 -20.37
C ASP A 14 9.57 -6.47 -19.28
N TRP A 15 10.26 -6.37 -18.14
CA TRP A 15 10.08 -7.20 -16.95
C TRP A 15 9.15 -6.60 -15.89
N ALA A 16 8.50 -5.47 -16.18
CA ALA A 16 7.52 -4.81 -15.33
C ALA A 16 6.20 -4.62 -16.08
N THR A 17 5.06 -4.86 -15.42
CA THR A 17 3.74 -4.76 -16.06
C THR A 17 2.74 -4.11 -15.13
N VAL A 18 1.95 -3.17 -15.67
CA VAL A 18 0.81 -2.61 -14.93
C VAL A 18 -0.30 -3.66 -14.88
N VAL A 19 -0.67 -4.07 -13.67
CA VAL A 19 -1.75 -5.04 -13.43
C VAL A 19 -3.09 -4.34 -13.26
N THR A 20 -3.10 -3.26 -12.47
CA THR A 20 -4.30 -2.50 -12.14
C THR A 20 -4.00 -1.01 -12.20
N LYS A 21 -4.95 -0.22 -12.71
CA LYS A 21 -4.87 1.25 -12.70
C LYS A 21 -6.20 1.82 -12.22
N SER A 22 -6.17 2.48 -11.07
CA SER A 22 -7.26 3.31 -10.54
C SER A 22 -6.88 4.79 -10.61
N ALA A 23 -7.76 5.68 -10.14
CA ALA A 23 -7.53 7.12 -10.17
C ALA A 23 -6.27 7.53 -9.38
N ASP A 24 -6.02 6.87 -8.24
CA ASP A 24 -4.99 7.27 -7.27
C ASP A 24 -3.90 6.21 -7.06
N LEU A 25 -4.03 5.04 -7.70
CA LEU A 25 -3.13 3.91 -7.50
C LEU A 25 -2.89 3.14 -8.79
N ILE A 26 -1.63 2.83 -9.05
CA ILE A 26 -1.18 1.97 -10.13
C ILE A 26 -0.44 0.78 -9.50
N GLU A 27 -0.99 -0.41 -9.68
CA GLU A 27 -0.35 -1.65 -9.25
C GLU A 27 0.54 -2.17 -10.38
N ILE A 28 1.81 -2.37 -10.06
CA ILE A 28 2.83 -2.83 -11.00
C ILE A 28 3.37 -4.17 -10.48
N GLU A 29 3.29 -5.19 -11.32
CA GLU A 29 3.94 -6.47 -11.09
C GLU A 29 5.34 -6.47 -11.72
N ILE A 30 6.32 -6.83 -10.91
CA ILE A 30 7.72 -6.96 -11.30
C ILE A 30 8.07 -8.44 -11.33
N ASN A 31 8.56 -8.92 -12.47
CA ASN A 31 9.19 -10.23 -12.57
C ASN A 31 10.54 -10.18 -11.86
N ASP A 32 10.53 -10.49 -10.57
CA ASP A 32 11.71 -10.46 -9.73
C ASP A 32 12.75 -11.52 -10.13
N LYS A 33 12.41 -12.51 -10.94
CA LYS A 33 13.36 -13.50 -11.45
C LYS A 33 14.05 -13.06 -12.74
N HIS A 34 13.65 -11.93 -13.32
CA HIS A 34 14.23 -11.48 -14.57
C HIS A 34 15.70 -11.05 -14.39
N PRO A 35 16.65 -11.51 -15.22
CA PRO A 35 18.07 -11.21 -15.06
C PRO A 35 18.36 -9.71 -14.99
N ASN A 36 17.73 -8.91 -15.85
CA ASN A 36 17.95 -7.45 -15.85
C ASN A 36 17.43 -6.76 -14.58
N PHE A 37 16.41 -7.32 -13.91
CA PHE A 37 15.96 -6.79 -12.63
C PHE A 37 16.95 -7.16 -11.52
N GLN A 38 17.48 -8.39 -11.52
CA GLN A 38 18.51 -8.82 -10.58
C GLN A 38 19.80 -7.99 -10.71
N SER A 39 20.28 -7.76 -11.94
CA SER A 39 21.43 -6.88 -12.19
C SER A 39 21.18 -5.45 -11.73
N LEU A 40 19.96 -4.94 -11.86
CA LEU A 40 19.61 -3.63 -11.32
C LEU A 40 19.65 -3.60 -9.79
N LEU A 41 19.18 -4.66 -9.12
CA LEU A 41 19.27 -4.75 -7.65
C LEU A 41 20.73 -4.78 -7.19
N GLU A 42 21.59 -5.51 -7.89
CA GLU A 42 23.03 -5.54 -7.60
C GLU A 42 23.69 -4.17 -7.80
N GLU A 43 23.33 -3.44 -8.86
CA GLU A 43 23.81 -2.08 -9.14
C GLU A 43 23.43 -1.09 -8.03
N LEU A 44 22.19 -1.20 -7.53
CA LEU A 44 21.65 -0.30 -6.50
C LEU A 44 21.95 -0.76 -5.06
N ALA A 45 22.54 -1.94 -4.89
CA ALA A 45 22.80 -2.51 -3.57
C ALA A 45 23.78 -1.63 -2.79
N THR A 46 23.39 -1.24 -1.58
CA THR A 46 24.17 -0.40 -0.69
C THR A 46 23.99 -0.85 0.76
N GLU A 47 24.86 -0.38 1.65
CA GLU A 47 24.69 -0.61 3.08
C GLU A 47 23.57 0.29 3.60
N ILE A 48 22.47 -0.30 4.06
CA ILE A 48 21.30 0.43 4.59
C ILE A 48 21.41 0.58 6.10
N GLU A 49 21.91 -0.46 6.77
CA GLU A 49 22.23 -0.51 8.19
C GLU A 49 23.54 -1.27 8.37
N PRO A 50 24.28 -1.11 9.49
CA PRO A 50 25.54 -1.80 9.71
C PRO A 50 25.43 -3.32 9.50
N GLY A 51 26.10 -3.83 8.46
CA GLY A 51 26.07 -5.25 8.09
C GLY A 51 24.86 -5.71 7.27
N THR A 52 23.95 -4.81 6.90
CA THR A 52 22.77 -5.09 6.07
C THR A 52 22.92 -4.40 4.71
N ILE A 53 23.19 -5.20 3.67
CA ILE A 53 23.19 -4.75 2.27
C ILE A 53 21.78 -4.91 1.71
N GLY A 54 21.28 -3.86 1.06
CA GLY A 54 19.98 -3.89 0.40
C GLY A 54 19.83 -2.75 -0.61
N VAL A 55 18.66 -2.65 -1.21
CA VAL A 55 18.31 -1.57 -2.14
C VAL A 55 17.30 -0.65 -1.46
N LYS A 56 17.57 0.66 -1.46
CA LYS A 56 16.59 1.64 -0.98
C LYS A 56 15.42 1.72 -1.97
N ALA A 57 14.21 1.71 -1.46
CA ALA A 57 13.00 1.77 -2.28
C ALA A 57 12.97 3.04 -3.16
N GLU A 58 13.44 4.17 -2.64
CA GLU A 58 13.53 5.44 -3.36
C GLU A 58 14.44 5.37 -4.59
N ASP A 59 15.61 4.72 -4.47
CA ASP A 59 16.57 4.58 -5.57
C ASP A 59 16.01 3.69 -6.68
N LEU A 60 15.39 2.56 -6.30
CA LEU A 60 14.74 1.65 -7.23
C LEU A 60 13.59 2.34 -7.98
N CYS A 61 12.73 3.04 -7.26
CA CYS A 61 11.57 3.72 -7.86
C CYS A 61 12.00 4.88 -8.76
N SER A 62 13.02 5.65 -8.36
CA SER A 62 13.61 6.69 -9.19
C SER A 62 14.16 6.12 -10.50
N ARG A 63 14.83 4.97 -10.45
CA ARG A 63 15.35 4.30 -11.66
C ARG A 63 14.25 3.84 -12.60
N LEU A 64 13.12 3.41 -12.04
CA LEU A 64 11.94 2.97 -12.79
C LEU A 64 11.03 4.13 -13.21
N GLY A 65 11.34 5.38 -12.83
CA GLY A 65 10.49 6.54 -13.08
C GLY A 65 9.13 6.45 -12.36
N ILE A 66 9.08 5.74 -11.24
CA ILE A 66 7.89 5.50 -10.42
C ILE A 66 7.85 6.49 -9.27
N GLU A 67 6.76 7.23 -9.14
CA GLU A 67 6.45 7.95 -7.91
C GLU A 67 5.68 6.99 -6.98
N MET A 68 6.30 6.57 -5.88
CA MET A 68 5.62 5.68 -4.93
C MET A 68 4.44 6.37 -4.27
N SER A 69 3.35 5.61 -4.08
CA SER A 69 2.34 6.01 -3.11
C SER A 69 2.92 5.75 -1.71
N ASN A 70 3.25 6.81 -0.99
CA ASN A 70 3.75 6.74 0.39
C ASN A 70 2.86 7.56 1.34
N PRO A 71 1.56 7.21 1.46
CA PRO A 71 0.68 7.85 2.43
C PRO A 71 1.20 7.57 3.84
N SER A 72 1.07 8.57 4.73
CA SER A 72 1.38 8.35 6.13
C SER A 72 0.44 7.28 6.71
N LEU A 73 0.88 6.59 7.77
CA LEU A 73 0.03 5.62 8.45
C LEU A 73 -1.29 6.25 8.92
N GLN A 74 -1.26 7.53 9.29
CA GLN A 74 -2.47 8.29 9.62
C GLN A 74 -3.41 8.42 8.41
N GLN A 75 -2.89 8.81 7.24
CA GLN A 75 -3.70 8.89 6.02
C GLN A 75 -4.29 7.54 5.62
N LEU A 76 -3.55 6.45 5.81
CA LEU A 76 -4.06 5.09 5.55
C LEU A 76 -5.20 4.71 6.49
N VAL A 77 -5.09 5.04 7.79
CA VAL A 77 -6.16 4.80 8.77
C VAL A 77 -7.41 5.61 8.42
N GLU A 78 -7.25 6.89 8.08
CA GLU A 78 -8.35 7.77 7.66
C GLU A 78 -9.05 7.25 6.39
N GLN A 79 -8.28 6.85 5.37
CA GLN A 79 -8.82 6.27 4.15
C GLN A 79 -9.59 4.97 4.41
N ALA A 80 -9.05 4.08 5.26
CA ALA A 80 -9.72 2.85 5.64
C ALA A 80 -11.03 3.11 6.39
N GLN A 81 -11.07 4.09 7.31
CA GLN A 81 -12.29 4.49 8.00
C GLN A 81 -13.37 4.99 7.02
N THR A 82 -12.97 5.82 6.05
CA THR A 82 -13.88 6.30 4.99
C THR A 82 -14.42 5.13 4.18
N LEU A 83 -13.55 4.25 3.67
CA LEU A 83 -13.95 3.10 2.86
C LEU A 83 -14.89 2.16 3.61
N ILE A 84 -14.61 1.88 4.88
CA ILE A 84 -15.46 1.04 5.73
C ILE A 84 -16.84 1.69 5.92
N SER A 85 -16.90 3.02 6.04
CA SER A 85 -18.17 3.77 6.14
C SER A 85 -18.97 3.74 4.83
N GLU A 86 -18.30 3.85 3.69
CA GLU A 86 -18.90 3.71 2.37
C GLU A 86 -19.49 2.30 2.18
N ILE A 87 -18.73 1.25 2.52
CA ILE A 87 -19.20 -0.14 2.49
C ILE A 87 -20.43 -0.33 3.39
N ALA A 88 -20.39 0.20 4.63
CA ALA A 88 -21.49 0.10 5.59
C ALA A 88 -22.81 0.68 5.06
N THR A 89 -22.71 1.72 4.23
CA THR A 89 -23.88 2.40 3.65
C THR A 89 -24.32 1.82 2.31
N TYR A 90 -23.48 0.99 1.68
CA TYR A 90 -23.71 0.45 0.34
C TYR A 90 -24.95 -0.48 0.29
N PRO A 91 -25.85 -0.33 -0.70
CA PRO A 91 -27.10 -1.09 -0.77
C PRO A 91 -26.89 -2.61 -0.79
N ASP A 92 -25.87 -3.10 -1.48
CA ASP A 92 -25.61 -4.54 -1.63
C ASP A 92 -25.15 -5.15 -0.32
N TYR A 93 -24.33 -4.42 0.44
CA TYR A 93 -23.91 -4.85 1.76
C TYR A 93 -25.11 -4.94 2.71
N LYS A 94 -26.01 -3.94 2.70
CA LYS A 94 -27.25 -3.98 3.50
C LYS A 94 -28.16 -5.16 3.13
N ARG A 95 -28.31 -5.44 1.83
CA ARG A 95 -29.10 -6.59 1.36
C ARG A 95 -28.54 -7.92 1.85
N LEU A 96 -27.22 -8.06 1.94
CA LEU A 96 -26.60 -9.26 2.51
C LEU A 96 -26.96 -9.43 4.00
N LEU A 97 -26.90 -8.34 4.78
CA LEU A 97 -27.27 -8.37 6.19
C LEU A 97 -28.77 -8.69 6.38
N GLU A 98 -29.65 -8.10 5.57
CA GLU A 98 -31.09 -8.39 5.57
C GLU A 98 -31.39 -9.85 5.20
N ALA A 99 -30.59 -10.44 4.31
CA ALA A 99 -30.66 -11.86 3.97
C ALA A 99 -30.11 -12.79 5.07
N GLY A 100 -29.66 -12.24 6.21
CA GLY A 100 -29.16 -13.00 7.36
C GLY A 100 -27.70 -13.41 7.25
N TYR A 101 -26.94 -12.85 6.30
CA TYR A 101 -25.50 -13.11 6.21
C TYR A 101 -24.78 -12.49 7.42
N GLN A 102 -24.05 -13.33 8.17
CA GLN A 102 -23.28 -12.94 9.34
C GLN A 102 -21.84 -13.44 9.16
N PRO A 103 -20.91 -12.61 8.69
CA PRO A 103 -19.51 -12.99 8.62
C PRO A 103 -18.89 -13.01 10.01
N ASP A 104 -17.87 -13.85 10.21
CA ASP A 104 -17.13 -13.95 11.49
C ASP A 104 -16.49 -12.61 11.90
N LEU A 105 -16.09 -11.80 10.91
CA LEU A 105 -15.63 -10.43 11.08
C LEU A 105 -16.54 -9.50 10.29
N ASN A 106 -17.11 -8.52 10.96
CA ASN A 106 -18.03 -7.56 10.37
C ASN A 106 -17.46 -6.13 10.39
N ILE A 107 -18.24 -5.19 9.86
CA ILE A 107 -17.85 -3.78 9.77
C ILE A 107 -17.60 -3.16 11.15
N ALA A 108 -18.33 -3.55 12.20
CA ALA A 108 -18.10 -3.03 13.55
C ALA A 108 -16.75 -3.51 14.12
N ASP A 109 -16.32 -4.73 13.80
CA ASP A 109 -15.00 -5.22 14.17
C ASP A 109 -13.89 -4.42 13.47
N ALA A 110 -14.06 -4.16 12.17
CA ALA A 110 -13.13 -3.34 11.40
C ALA A 110 -13.04 -1.90 11.94
N GLN A 111 -14.18 -1.27 12.24
CA GLN A 111 -14.25 0.06 12.84
C GLN A 111 -13.57 0.11 14.21
N THR A 112 -13.75 -0.94 15.02
CA THR A 112 -13.10 -1.05 16.34
C THR A 112 -11.59 -1.13 16.20
N ALA A 113 -11.09 -1.99 15.30
CA ALA A 113 -9.66 -2.12 15.04
C ALA A 113 -9.04 -0.79 14.55
N LEU A 114 -9.70 -0.10 13.62
CA LEU A 114 -9.25 1.21 13.11
C LEU A 114 -9.25 2.28 14.20
N THR A 115 -10.21 2.23 15.13
CA THR A 115 -10.25 3.14 16.29
C THR A 115 -9.05 2.94 17.21
N TYR A 116 -8.67 1.69 17.49
CA TYR A 116 -7.48 1.39 18.29
C TYR A 116 -6.19 1.85 17.62
N LEU A 117 -6.06 1.65 16.30
CA LEU A 117 -4.92 2.17 15.54
C LEU A 117 -4.85 3.69 15.62
N GLN A 118 -5.98 4.39 15.46
CA GLN A 118 -6.02 5.85 15.59
C GLN A 118 -5.58 6.32 16.97
N TRP A 119 -6.07 5.69 18.04
CA TRP A 119 -5.67 6.06 19.40
C TRP A 119 -4.17 5.90 19.67
N GLU A 120 -3.56 4.83 19.17
CA GLU A 120 -2.11 4.64 19.31
C GLU A 120 -1.31 5.66 18.49
N LEU A 121 -1.79 6.04 17.31
CA LEU A 121 -1.19 7.14 16.53
C LEU A 121 -1.26 8.47 17.28
N ASP A 122 -2.43 8.82 17.81
CA ASP A 122 -2.65 10.07 18.56
C ASP A 122 -1.75 10.13 19.81
N ARG A 123 -1.62 9.01 20.53
CA ARG A 123 -0.74 8.88 21.70
C ARG A 123 0.74 9.09 21.34
N ASN A 124 1.18 8.53 20.22
CA ASN A 124 2.58 8.65 19.80
C ASN A 124 2.92 10.07 19.33
N GLN A 125 1.96 10.76 18.70
CA GLN A 125 2.12 12.18 18.36
C GLN A 125 2.27 13.04 19.62
N GLN A 126 1.47 12.80 20.66
CA GLN A 126 1.56 13.53 21.94
C GLN A 126 2.87 13.29 22.71
N ARG A 127 3.50 12.13 22.55
CA ARG A 127 4.80 11.80 23.18
C ARG A 127 6.01 12.38 22.46
N SER A 128 5.82 12.84 21.23
CA SER A 128 6.89 13.35 20.37
C SER A 128 7.07 14.88 20.48
N VAL A 129 6.33 15.52 21.40
CA VAL A 129 6.32 16.98 21.67
C VAL A 129 6.95 17.27 23.03
#